data_AF-A0A5C9EMW0-F1
#
_entry.id   AF-A0A5C9EMW0-F1
#
_cell.length_a   1.000
_cell.length_b   1.000
_cell.length_c   1.000
_cell.angle_alpha   90.00
_cell.angle_beta   90.00
_cell.angle_gamma   90.00
#
_symmetry.space_group_name_H-M   'P 1'
#
loop_
_entity.id
_entity.type
_entity.pdbx_description
1 polymer ?
#
loop_
_entity_poly.entity_id
_entity_poly.type
_entity_poly.pdbx_seq_one_letter_code
_entity_poly.pdbx_strand_id
1 'polypeptide(L)'
;MGCNAFRMGIAWSRIQPTTFLEPYPPPKWDSDAVAHYAKILETLITYKMEPILTLHHFTHPMWLDIDLWLSKKGPQLFIEFATRIVDELNQKLLKRVNRTLTYFIVFNEPNLFPILLYLIGSHPHQKKGPRSLLKTYDAIFSIYVKIFDQLHDLYKNHLWKKPSISYNLFSTCIHELDKMSFDLMRLHSNKIDESQIETNIKAYKRKWYHRVERAAKQRHTKREYENYLKLVSTTAQLLPPFSLKKTIQAIYDSPQDKKVEYLAMDIYDPFTSIEASPP
;
A
#
# COMPACT_ATOMS: atom_id res chain seq x y z
N MET A 1 -18.11 -19.17 10.58
CA MET A 1 -17.66 -18.18 9.57
C MET A 1 -17.01 -18.82 8.35
N GLY A 2 -16.47 -20.05 8.39
CA GLY A 2 -16.01 -20.77 7.18
C GLY A 2 -14.81 -20.14 6.45
N CYS A 3 -14.15 -19.14 7.08
CA CYS A 3 -13.01 -18.44 6.52
C CYS A 3 -11.77 -19.35 6.53
N ASN A 4 -10.97 -19.28 5.47
CA ASN A 4 -9.69 -19.99 5.33
C ASN A 4 -8.47 -19.07 5.49
N ALA A 5 -8.69 -17.78 5.72
CA ALA A 5 -7.66 -16.76 5.85
C ALA A 5 -8.08 -15.70 6.87
N PHE A 6 -7.09 -15.05 7.48
CA PHE A 6 -7.30 -13.92 8.37
C PHE A 6 -6.27 -12.83 8.09
N ARG A 7 -6.76 -11.65 7.71
CA ARG A 7 -5.93 -10.47 7.48
C ARG A 7 -5.79 -9.68 8.77
N MET A 8 -4.55 -9.39 9.16
CA MET A 8 -4.27 -8.58 10.35
C MET A 8 -3.15 -7.56 10.09
N GLY A 9 -3.19 -6.44 10.82
CA GLY A 9 -2.12 -5.45 10.82
C GLY A 9 -1.11 -5.68 11.93
N ILE A 10 0.12 -5.20 11.72
CA ILE A 10 1.10 -5.03 12.79
C ILE A 10 1.25 -3.55 13.13
N ALA A 11 1.20 -3.22 14.42
CA ALA A 11 1.32 -1.84 14.88
C ALA A 11 2.79 -1.54 15.21
N TRP A 12 3.45 -0.77 14.35
CA TRP A 12 4.84 -0.35 14.59
C TRP A 12 5.02 0.38 15.94
N SER A 13 4.03 1.16 16.37
CA SER A 13 4.02 1.81 17.69
C SER A 13 4.03 0.84 18.88
N ARG A 14 3.61 -0.42 18.71
CA ARG A 14 3.75 -1.47 19.73
C ARG A 14 5.13 -2.13 19.70
N ILE A 15 5.77 -2.18 18.53
CA ILE A 15 7.10 -2.78 18.37
C ILE A 15 8.21 -1.83 18.82
N GLN A 16 8.02 -0.52 18.65
CA GLN A 16 8.91 0.52 19.17
C GLN A 16 8.08 1.59 19.89
N PRO A 17 7.61 1.28 21.12
CA PRO A 17 6.77 2.19 21.89
C PRO A 17 7.57 3.38 22.42
N THR A 18 6.88 4.49 22.62
CA THR A 18 7.44 5.71 23.20
C THR A 18 6.39 6.39 24.07
N THR A 19 6.84 7.09 25.11
CA THR A 19 6.03 8.06 25.86
C THR A 19 6.27 9.50 25.40
N PHE A 20 7.27 9.73 24.54
CA PHE A 20 7.54 11.05 23.94
C PHE A 20 6.53 11.35 22.84
N LEU A 21 6.03 12.59 22.82
CA LEU A 21 5.02 13.07 21.87
C LEU A 21 5.63 13.84 20.69
N GLU A 22 6.96 13.91 20.60
CA GLU A 22 7.71 14.63 19.57
C GLU A 22 8.72 13.68 18.89
N PRO A 23 9.21 14.03 17.69
CA PRO A 23 10.22 13.23 17.00
C PRO A 23 11.45 12.94 17.88
N TYR A 24 11.81 11.68 18.00
CA TYR A 24 12.87 11.19 18.90
C TYR A 24 13.66 10.05 18.20
N PRO A 25 14.92 9.77 18.58
CA PRO A 25 15.62 8.59 18.08
C PRO A 25 14.79 7.29 18.25
N PRO A 26 14.94 6.30 17.35
CA PRO A 26 14.16 5.07 17.43
C PRO A 26 14.22 4.42 18.82
N PRO A 27 13.08 4.21 19.50
CA PRO A 27 13.02 3.52 20.78
C PRO A 27 13.52 2.09 20.67
N LYS A 28 13.76 1.48 21.83
CA LYS A 28 14.14 0.07 21.92
C LYS A 28 13.07 -0.81 21.25
N TRP A 29 13.54 -1.79 20.51
CA TRP A 29 12.70 -2.82 19.91
C TRP A 29 12.13 -3.74 21.00
N ASP A 30 10.80 -3.81 21.08
CA ASP A 30 10.07 -4.60 22.07
C ASP A 30 9.89 -6.03 21.58
N SER A 31 10.77 -6.93 22.06
CA SER A 31 10.72 -8.35 21.71
C SER A 31 9.48 -9.08 22.25
N ASP A 32 8.86 -8.59 23.33
CA ASP A 32 7.65 -9.18 23.91
C ASP A 32 6.44 -8.87 23.04
N ALA A 33 6.36 -7.64 22.51
CA ALA A 33 5.36 -7.28 21.51
C ALA A 33 5.49 -8.15 20.24
N VAL A 34 6.71 -8.37 19.74
CA VAL A 34 6.94 -9.29 18.60
C VAL A 34 6.50 -10.72 18.95
N ALA A 35 6.82 -11.21 20.15
CA ALA A 35 6.40 -12.54 20.61
C ALA A 35 4.88 -12.68 20.70
N HIS A 36 4.19 -11.62 21.11
CA HIS A 36 2.74 -11.56 21.14
C HIS A 36 2.14 -11.69 19.73
N TYR A 37 2.63 -10.92 18.76
CA TYR A 37 2.20 -11.05 17.36
C TYR A 37 2.49 -12.44 16.78
N ALA A 38 3.66 -13.00 17.07
CA ALA A 38 4.00 -14.36 16.65
C ALA A 38 3.02 -15.41 17.23
N LYS A 39 2.55 -15.23 18.47
CA LYS A 39 1.55 -16.12 19.09
C LYS A 39 0.18 -16.01 18.41
N ILE A 40 -0.24 -14.81 18.00
CA ILE A 40 -1.48 -14.63 17.21
C ILE A 40 -1.34 -15.37 15.88
N LEU A 41 -0.24 -15.17 15.16
CA LEU A 41 0.01 -15.81 13.86
C LEU A 41 0.12 -17.34 13.97
N GLU A 42 0.79 -17.84 14.99
CA GLU A 42 0.83 -19.26 15.35
C GLU A 42 -0.58 -19.82 15.56
N THR A 43 -1.44 -19.08 16.27
CA THR A 43 -2.83 -19.48 16.49
C THR A 43 -3.57 -19.60 15.14
N LEU A 44 -3.48 -18.58 14.28
CA LEU A 44 -4.10 -18.63 12.95
C LEU A 44 -3.67 -19.86 12.15
N ILE A 45 -2.36 -20.15 12.12
CA ILE A 45 -1.78 -21.29 11.41
C ILE A 45 -2.30 -22.62 11.99
N THR A 46 -2.31 -22.78 13.31
CA THR A 46 -2.79 -24.00 14.00
C THR A 46 -4.27 -24.25 13.73
N TYR A 47 -5.07 -23.20 13.62
CA TYR A 47 -6.48 -23.28 13.24
C TYR A 47 -6.70 -23.35 11.71
N LYS A 48 -5.64 -23.59 10.92
CA LYS A 48 -5.68 -23.72 9.45
C LYS A 48 -6.23 -22.49 8.73
N MET A 49 -6.05 -21.30 9.30
CA MET A 49 -6.31 -20.03 8.64
C MET A 49 -5.00 -19.43 8.11
N GLU A 50 -4.96 -19.08 6.84
CA GLU A 50 -3.85 -18.38 6.20
C GLU A 50 -3.70 -16.96 6.76
N PRO A 51 -2.58 -16.61 7.43
CA PRO A 51 -2.36 -15.25 7.87
C PRO A 51 -1.98 -14.35 6.69
N ILE A 52 -2.65 -13.20 6.56
CA ILE A 52 -2.29 -12.13 5.63
C ILE A 52 -1.82 -10.92 6.45
N LEU A 53 -0.52 -10.65 6.47
CA LEU A 53 0.05 -9.60 7.31
C LEU A 53 0.08 -8.26 6.60
N THR A 54 -0.55 -7.24 7.19
CA THR A 54 -0.50 -5.85 6.72
C THR A 54 0.56 -5.06 7.49
N LEU A 55 1.57 -4.53 6.80
CA LEU A 55 2.75 -3.89 7.44
C LEU A 55 2.50 -2.42 7.82
N HIS A 56 1.69 -1.70 7.05
CA HIS A 56 1.24 -0.36 7.39
C HIS A 56 -0.26 -0.20 7.17
N HIS A 57 -0.99 0.11 8.24
CA HIS A 57 -2.43 0.31 8.24
C HIS A 57 -2.77 1.67 8.86
N PHE A 58 -2.47 2.75 8.11
CA PHE A 58 -2.71 4.16 8.43
C PHE A 58 -2.00 4.75 9.67
N THR A 59 -1.44 3.91 10.54
CA THR A 59 -0.79 4.35 11.78
C THR A 59 0.72 4.11 11.76
N HIS A 60 1.47 5.05 12.31
CA HIS A 60 2.90 4.93 12.58
C HIS A 60 3.23 5.58 13.94
N PRO A 61 4.36 5.21 14.59
CA PRO A 61 4.74 5.75 15.88
C PRO A 61 4.91 7.27 15.91
N MET A 62 4.57 7.90 17.05
CA MET A 62 4.68 9.35 17.26
C MET A 62 6.14 9.87 17.31
N TRP A 63 7.11 9.00 17.64
CA TRP A 63 8.53 9.39 17.63
C TRP A 63 9.09 9.60 16.22
N LEU A 64 8.32 9.22 15.19
CA LEU A 64 8.62 9.56 13.81
C LEU A 64 8.13 10.97 13.48
N ASP A 65 8.63 11.54 12.39
CA ASP A 65 8.06 12.77 11.82
C ASP A 65 6.57 12.53 11.48
N ILE A 66 5.71 13.47 11.87
CA ILE A 66 4.26 13.43 11.60
C ILE A 66 3.94 13.37 10.10
N ASP A 67 4.79 13.96 9.26
CA ASP A 67 4.76 13.83 7.81
C ASP A 67 5.77 12.75 7.36
N LEU A 68 5.76 11.57 7.99
CA LEU A 68 6.73 10.48 7.86
C LEU A 68 7.27 10.31 6.43
N TRP A 69 6.36 10.19 5.46
CA TRP A 69 6.65 9.92 4.05
C TRP A 69 7.35 11.06 3.31
N LEU A 70 7.23 12.28 3.83
CA LEU A 70 7.87 13.48 3.31
C LEU A 70 9.20 13.78 4.02
N SER A 71 9.47 13.10 5.14
CA SER A 71 10.71 13.26 5.90
C SER A 71 11.90 12.60 5.20
N LYS A 72 13.12 13.05 5.52
CA LYS A 72 14.36 12.51 4.92
C LYS A 72 14.67 11.08 5.38
N LYS A 73 14.33 10.74 6.64
CA LYS A 73 14.69 9.46 7.27
C LYS A 73 13.52 8.47 7.35
N GLY A 74 12.29 8.97 7.42
CA GLY A 74 11.08 8.16 7.61
C GLY A 74 10.91 7.00 6.65
N PRO A 75 11.02 7.23 5.31
CA PRO A 75 10.96 6.16 4.32
C PRO A 75 11.91 5.00 4.62
N GLN A 76 13.16 5.31 4.96
CA GLN A 76 14.18 4.30 5.25
C GLN A 76 13.90 3.54 6.54
N LEU A 77 13.46 4.25 7.59
CA LEU A 77 13.06 3.64 8.86
C LEU A 77 11.89 2.66 8.68
N PHE A 78 10.92 2.98 7.82
CA PHE A 78 9.80 2.08 7.55
C PHE A 78 10.25 0.83 6.78
N ILE A 79 11.17 0.96 5.82
CA ILE A 79 11.77 -0.18 5.12
C ILE A 79 12.49 -1.10 6.12
N GLU A 80 13.32 -0.53 7.01
CA GLU A 80 14.03 -1.28 8.05
C GLU A 80 13.07 -1.98 9.01
N PHE A 81 12.02 -1.29 9.47
CA PHE A 81 10.97 -1.86 10.29
C PHE A 81 10.31 -3.05 9.60
N ALA A 82 9.84 -2.86 8.35
CA ALA A 82 9.12 -3.86 7.57
C ALA A 82 9.96 -5.13 7.35
N THR A 83 11.23 -4.99 6.96
CA THR A 83 12.12 -6.13 6.74
C THR A 83 12.46 -6.84 8.05
N ARG A 84 12.80 -6.09 9.10
CA ARG A 84 13.17 -6.65 10.41
C ARG A 84 12.00 -7.39 11.07
N ILE A 85 10.80 -6.81 11.05
CA ILE A 85 9.65 -7.43 11.72
C ILE A 85 9.24 -8.74 11.02
N VAL A 86 9.32 -8.79 9.69
CA VAL A 86 9.03 -10.02 8.92
C VAL A 86 10.04 -11.12 9.23
N ASP A 87 11.34 -10.79 9.28
CA ASP A 87 12.38 -11.75 9.69
C ASP A 87 12.10 -12.30 11.09
N GLU A 88 11.99 -11.43 12.10
CA GLU A 88 11.79 -11.87 13.49
C GLU A 88 10.51 -12.70 13.68
N LEU A 89 9.41 -12.34 12.99
CA LEU A 89 8.17 -13.13 13.03
C LEU A 89 8.36 -14.51 12.40
N ASN A 90 8.98 -14.60 11.22
CA ASN A 90 9.24 -15.87 10.55
C ASN A 90 10.17 -16.77 11.37
N GLN A 91 11.23 -16.23 11.96
CA GLN A 91 12.13 -16.99 12.83
C GLN A 91 11.38 -17.57 14.04
N LYS A 92 10.47 -16.81 14.65
CA LYS A 92 9.64 -17.29 15.75
C LYS A 92 8.64 -18.34 15.28
N LEU A 93 7.99 -18.16 14.14
CA LEU A 93 7.01 -19.10 13.60
C LEU A 93 7.66 -20.41 13.16
N LEU A 94 8.86 -20.38 12.60
CA LEU A 94 9.62 -21.60 12.28
C LEU A 94 9.90 -22.43 13.54
N LYS A 95 10.30 -21.79 14.64
CA LYS A 95 10.53 -22.47 15.92
C LYS A 95 9.25 -23.04 16.56
N ARG A 96 8.10 -22.43 16.29
CA ARG A 96 6.81 -22.77 16.92
C ARG A 96 5.99 -23.79 16.13
N VAL A 97 5.89 -23.58 14.82
CA VAL A 97 4.98 -24.30 13.92
C VAL A 97 5.64 -24.71 12.59
N ASN A 98 6.98 -24.59 12.48
CA ASN A 98 7.76 -24.94 11.30
C ASN A 98 7.21 -24.36 9.99
N ARG A 99 6.81 -23.09 10.04
CA ARG A 99 6.19 -22.40 8.91
C ARG A 99 6.55 -20.92 8.89
N THR A 100 6.70 -20.36 7.69
CA THR A 100 6.81 -18.91 7.47
C THR A 100 5.50 -18.32 6.95
N LEU A 101 5.35 -17.02 7.12
CA LEU A 101 4.27 -16.25 6.52
C LEU A 101 4.38 -16.29 4.99
N THR A 102 3.26 -16.32 4.30
CA THR A 102 3.23 -16.35 2.82
C THR A 102 2.69 -15.05 2.25
N TYR A 103 1.66 -14.44 2.83
CA TYR A 103 0.97 -13.30 2.22
C TYR A 103 1.20 -11.99 2.98
N PHE A 104 1.61 -10.96 2.23
CA PHE A 104 1.88 -9.63 2.76
C PHE A 104 1.13 -8.55 1.99
N ILE A 105 0.57 -7.60 2.75
CA ILE A 105 0.06 -6.32 2.27
C ILE A 105 0.99 -5.25 2.84
N VAL A 106 1.83 -4.62 2.04
CA VAL A 106 2.78 -3.64 2.57
C VAL A 106 2.03 -2.39 3.06
N PHE A 107 1.12 -1.86 2.23
CA PHE A 107 0.28 -0.71 2.55
C PHE A 107 -1.19 -1.04 2.42
N ASN A 108 -1.99 -0.65 3.43
CA ASN A 108 -3.43 -0.51 3.27
C ASN A 108 -3.75 0.80 2.55
N GLU A 109 -4.57 0.71 1.50
CA GLU A 109 -5.14 1.81 0.72
C GLU A 109 -4.15 2.94 0.44
N PRO A 110 -2.97 2.63 -0.15
CA PRO A 110 -1.97 3.64 -0.45
C PRO A 110 -2.49 4.70 -1.44
N ASN A 111 -3.58 4.40 -2.16
CA ASN A 111 -4.26 5.35 -3.03
C ASN A 111 -5.16 6.35 -2.30
N LEU A 112 -5.77 5.98 -1.18
CA LEU A 112 -6.65 6.88 -0.41
C LEU A 112 -5.91 7.61 0.71
N PHE A 113 -4.94 6.95 1.34
CA PHE A 113 -4.25 7.47 2.52
C PHE A 113 -3.60 8.87 2.34
N PRO A 114 -2.90 9.17 1.23
CA PRO A 114 -2.34 10.51 1.03
C PRO A 114 -3.41 11.60 0.89
N ILE A 115 -4.60 11.28 0.37
CA ILE A 115 -5.73 12.21 0.27
C ILE A 115 -6.25 12.52 1.68
N LEU A 116 -6.44 11.48 2.50
CA LEU A 116 -6.89 11.60 3.88
C LEU A 116 -5.95 12.48 4.71
N LEU A 117 -4.63 12.34 4.51
CA LEU A 117 -3.61 13.18 5.15
C LEU A 117 -3.62 14.63 4.64
N TYR A 118 -3.35 14.82 3.35
CA TYR A 118 -2.88 16.12 2.84
C TYR A 118 -3.95 16.98 2.17
N LEU A 119 -5.12 16.41 1.88
CA LEU A 119 -6.26 17.16 1.33
C LEU A 119 -7.41 17.27 2.33
N ILE A 120 -7.80 16.15 2.95
CA ILE A 120 -8.93 16.11 3.89
C ILE A 120 -8.48 16.52 5.30
N GLY A 121 -7.29 16.09 5.71
CA GLY A 121 -6.76 16.37 7.04
C GLY A 121 -7.40 15.54 8.16
N SER A 122 -7.84 14.31 7.85
CA SER A 122 -8.45 13.41 8.84
C SER A 122 -7.45 12.70 9.76
N HIS A 123 -6.16 12.83 9.46
CA HIS A 123 -5.05 12.27 10.23
C HIS A 123 -4.09 13.38 10.65
N PRO A 124 -3.28 13.22 11.70
CA PRO A 124 -2.26 14.21 12.08
C PRO A 124 -1.28 14.48 10.92
N HIS A 125 -1.03 15.76 10.62
CA HIS A 125 -0.12 16.22 9.56
C HIS A 125 0.30 17.67 9.83
N GLN A 126 1.43 18.10 9.27
CA GLN A 126 1.86 19.50 9.29
C GLN A 126 1.81 20.12 7.89
N LYS A 127 2.15 19.36 6.86
CA LYS A 127 2.07 19.81 5.45
C LYS A 127 0.68 19.56 4.87
N LYS A 128 0.31 20.31 3.82
CA LYS A 128 -0.97 20.19 3.12
C LYS A 128 -0.81 20.38 1.61
N GLY A 129 -1.87 20.07 0.88
CA GLY A 129 -2.06 20.43 -0.52
C GLY A 129 -1.43 19.48 -1.54
N PRO A 130 -1.63 19.76 -2.84
CA PRO A 130 -1.34 18.84 -3.94
C PRO A 130 0.14 18.45 -4.06
N ARG A 131 1.06 19.36 -3.71
CA ARG A 131 2.50 19.08 -3.74
C ARG A 131 2.89 18.03 -2.71
N SER A 132 2.29 18.09 -1.52
CA SER A 132 2.53 17.14 -0.42
C SER A 132 1.96 15.78 -0.79
N LEU A 133 0.72 15.77 -1.31
CA LEU A 133 0.06 14.60 -1.86
C LEU A 133 0.93 13.85 -2.89
N LEU A 134 1.40 14.55 -3.92
CA LEU A 134 2.24 13.96 -4.98
C LEU A 134 3.54 13.37 -4.45
N LYS A 135 4.23 14.11 -3.58
CA LYS A 135 5.48 13.63 -2.97
C LYS A 135 5.24 12.39 -2.09
N THR A 136 4.11 12.32 -1.41
CA THR A 136 3.76 11.15 -0.59
C THR A 136 3.43 9.94 -1.45
N TYR A 137 2.68 10.09 -2.55
CA TYR A 137 2.49 8.97 -3.48
C TYR A 137 3.82 8.44 -4.01
N ASP A 138 4.71 9.35 -4.43
CA ASP A 138 6.01 8.97 -4.97
C ASP A 138 6.89 8.29 -3.90
N ALA A 139 6.80 8.74 -2.65
CA ALA A 139 7.46 8.09 -1.53
C ALA A 139 6.88 6.70 -1.23
N ILE A 140 5.56 6.58 -1.05
CA ILE A 140 4.89 5.32 -0.68
C ILE A 140 5.11 4.24 -1.73
N PHE A 141 4.93 4.55 -3.01
CA PHE A 141 5.11 3.54 -4.05
C PHE A 141 6.58 3.20 -4.32
N SER A 142 7.52 4.14 -4.17
CA SER A 142 8.96 3.80 -4.22
C SER A 142 9.40 2.94 -3.03
N ILE A 143 8.90 3.23 -1.82
CA ILE A 143 9.14 2.41 -0.63
C ILE A 143 8.55 1.02 -0.81
N TYR A 144 7.33 0.92 -1.35
CA TYR A 144 6.69 -0.35 -1.64
C TYR A 144 7.58 -1.25 -2.52
N VAL A 145 8.13 -0.71 -3.61
CA VAL A 145 9.02 -1.46 -4.51
C VAL A 145 10.28 -1.94 -3.78
N LYS A 146 10.87 -1.09 -2.94
CA LYS A 146 12.06 -1.46 -2.14
C LYS A 146 11.76 -2.56 -1.12
N ILE A 147 10.63 -2.48 -0.43
CA ILE A 147 10.20 -3.53 0.53
C ILE A 147 9.91 -4.83 -0.22
N PHE A 148 9.25 -4.76 -1.38
CA PHE A 148 8.99 -5.92 -2.22
C PHE A 148 10.29 -6.68 -2.53
N ASP A 149 11.34 -5.96 -2.95
CA ASP A 149 12.63 -6.57 -3.25
C ASP A 149 13.31 -7.11 -1.99
N GLN A 150 13.37 -6.32 -0.92
CA GLN A 150 14.01 -6.74 0.33
C GLN A 150 13.36 -7.96 0.95
N LEU A 151 12.03 -8.08 0.89
CA LEU A 151 11.34 -9.26 1.39
C LEU A 151 11.59 -10.49 0.51
N HIS A 152 11.67 -10.35 -0.82
CA HIS A 152 12.08 -11.47 -1.66
C HIS A 152 13.52 -11.90 -1.39
N ASP A 153 14.45 -10.95 -1.24
CA ASP A 153 15.84 -11.23 -0.92
C ASP A 153 15.98 -11.87 0.46
N LEU A 154 15.26 -11.37 1.48
CA LEU A 154 15.21 -11.96 2.81
C LEU A 154 14.78 -13.44 2.74
N TYR A 155 13.67 -13.71 2.05
CA TYR A 155 13.17 -15.07 1.91
C TYR A 155 14.12 -15.98 1.14
N LYS A 156 14.77 -15.46 0.09
CA LYS A 156 15.78 -16.19 -0.67
C LYS A 156 17.00 -16.52 0.19
N ASN A 157 17.51 -15.54 0.94
CA ASN A 157 18.71 -15.67 1.78
C ASN A 157 18.51 -16.68 2.92
N HIS A 158 17.30 -16.78 3.46
CA HIS A 158 16.95 -17.78 4.48
C HIS A 158 16.43 -19.10 3.92
N LEU A 159 16.38 -19.27 2.59
CA LEU A 159 15.83 -20.46 1.91
C LEU A 159 14.37 -20.77 2.32
N TRP A 160 13.58 -19.73 2.57
CA TRP A 160 12.16 -19.86 2.89
C TRP A 160 11.31 -20.01 1.63
N LYS A 161 10.11 -20.58 1.79
CA LYS A 161 9.12 -20.63 0.70
C LYS A 161 8.78 -19.21 0.24
N LYS A 162 8.93 -18.95 -1.07
CA LYS A 162 8.73 -17.63 -1.68
C LYS A 162 7.45 -16.93 -1.16
N PRO A 163 7.54 -15.66 -0.73
CA PRO A 163 6.38 -14.90 -0.28
C PRO A 163 5.52 -14.45 -1.47
N SER A 164 4.31 -14.01 -1.17
CA SER A 164 3.40 -13.33 -2.06
C SER A 164 3.11 -11.93 -1.53
N ILE A 165 3.47 -10.89 -2.28
CA ILE A 165 3.47 -9.51 -1.80
C ILE A 165 2.55 -8.63 -2.67
N SER A 166 1.77 -7.79 -2.01
CA SER A 166 0.90 -6.80 -2.65
C SER A 166 0.70 -5.56 -1.77
N TYR A 167 -0.13 -4.63 -2.24
CA TYR A 167 -0.78 -3.59 -1.45
C TYR A 167 -2.29 -3.69 -1.65
N ASN A 168 -3.07 -3.24 -0.67
CA ASN A 168 -4.54 -3.27 -0.74
C ASN A 168 -5.05 -1.93 -1.24
N LEU A 169 -5.89 -1.88 -2.28
CA LEU A 169 -6.46 -0.62 -2.77
C LEU A 169 -7.90 -0.41 -2.32
N PHE A 170 -8.28 0.86 -2.17
CA PHE A 170 -9.68 1.29 -2.11
C PHE A 170 -10.16 1.57 -3.54
N SER A 171 -11.11 0.83 -4.11
CA SER A 171 -11.53 1.12 -5.49
C SER A 171 -12.34 2.41 -5.58
N THR A 172 -11.84 3.39 -6.33
CA THR A 172 -12.54 4.65 -6.69
C THR A 172 -13.07 4.65 -8.12
N CYS A 173 -12.67 3.66 -8.93
CA CYS A 173 -12.78 3.63 -10.39
C CYS A 173 -12.01 4.76 -11.11
N ILE A 174 -11.21 5.55 -10.42
CA ILE A 174 -10.41 6.64 -11.01
C ILE A 174 -9.04 6.08 -11.38
N HIS A 175 -8.62 6.23 -12.65
CA HIS A 175 -7.37 5.63 -13.14
C HIS A 175 -6.17 6.07 -12.31
N GLU A 176 -6.04 7.37 -12.06
CA GLU A 176 -4.92 7.99 -11.36
C GLU A 176 -4.77 7.52 -9.91
N LEU A 177 -5.88 7.17 -9.24
CA LEU A 177 -5.86 6.67 -7.87
C LEU A 177 -5.72 5.14 -7.83
N ASP A 178 -6.40 4.42 -8.72
CA ASP A 178 -6.48 2.97 -8.62
C ASP A 178 -5.50 2.27 -9.58
N LYS A 179 -5.72 2.47 -10.88
CA LYS A 179 -5.16 1.62 -11.91
C LYS A 179 -3.75 2.04 -12.32
N MET A 180 -3.42 3.32 -12.14
CA MET A 180 -2.13 3.91 -12.45
C MET A 180 -1.00 3.21 -11.69
N SER A 181 -1.16 2.98 -10.38
CA SER A 181 -0.13 2.27 -9.62
C SER A 181 0.11 0.87 -10.18
N PHE A 182 -0.95 0.11 -10.52
CA PHE A 182 -0.79 -1.20 -11.16
C PHE A 182 -0.13 -1.14 -12.55
N ASP A 183 -0.43 -0.10 -13.33
CA ASP A 183 0.20 0.09 -14.64
C ASP A 183 1.70 0.38 -14.49
N LEU A 184 2.09 1.22 -13.51
CA LEU A 184 3.47 1.50 -13.17
C LEU A 184 4.20 0.24 -12.69
N MET A 185 3.61 -0.51 -11.75
CA MET A 185 4.17 -1.75 -11.17
C MET A 185 4.38 -2.88 -12.18
N ARG A 186 3.95 -2.69 -13.44
CA ARG A 186 4.07 -3.64 -14.54
C ARG A 186 4.92 -3.15 -15.71
N LEU A 187 5.49 -1.94 -15.64
CA LEU A 187 6.31 -1.38 -16.71
C LEU A 187 7.43 -2.34 -17.15
N HIS A 188 8.19 -2.87 -16.18
CA HIS A 188 9.26 -3.83 -16.44
C HIS A 188 8.73 -5.12 -17.10
N SER A 189 7.72 -5.78 -16.52
CA SER A 189 7.10 -6.99 -17.09
C SER A 189 6.51 -6.80 -18.49
N ASN A 190 6.07 -5.58 -18.82
CA ASN A 190 5.53 -5.23 -20.12
C ASN A 190 6.61 -4.71 -21.10
N LYS A 191 7.89 -4.71 -20.69
CA LYS A 191 9.05 -4.25 -21.48
C LYS A 191 8.87 -2.82 -22.00
N ILE A 192 8.32 -1.94 -21.18
CA ILE A 192 8.15 -0.53 -21.53
C ILE A 192 9.45 0.20 -21.19
N ASP A 193 10.01 0.90 -22.17
CA ASP A 193 11.16 1.78 -21.97
C ASP A 193 10.73 3.09 -21.26
N GLU A 194 11.65 3.71 -20.51
CA GLU A 194 11.37 4.95 -19.79
C GLU A 194 10.82 6.07 -20.68
N SER A 195 11.36 6.20 -21.91
CA SER A 195 10.90 7.19 -22.89
C SER A 195 9.46 6.96 -23.36
N GLN A 196 8.93 5.75 -23.20
CA GLN A 196 7.61 5.35 -23.66
C GLN A 196 6.56 5.31 -22.55
N ILE A 197 6.94 5.52 -21.29
CA ILE A 197 6.02 5.50 -20.14
C ILE A 197 4.86 6.44 -20.39
N GLU A 198 5.14 7.67 -20.85
CA GLU A 198 4.10 8.68 -21.03
C GLU A 198 3.02 8.28 -22.01
N THR A 199 3.44 7.86 -23.19
CA THR A 199 2.53 7.42 -24.25
C THR A 199 1.72 6.20 -23.81
N ASN A 200 2.36 5.23 -23.14
CA ASN A 200 1.70 4.00 -22.69
C ASN A 200 0.67 4.24 -21.59
N ILE A 201 1.04 5.00 -20.54
CA ILE A 201 0.11 5.29 -19.43
C ILE A 201 -1.10 6.09 -19.93
N LYS A 202 -0.91 7.06 -20.84
CA LYS A 202 -2.04 7.76 -21.49
C LYS A 202 -2.96 6.79 -22.24
N ALA A 203 -2.40 5.79 -22.93
CA ALA A 203 -3.19 4.77 -23.61
C ALA A 203 -3.94 3.85 -22.64
N TYR A 204 -3.30 3.42 -21.54
CA TYR A 204 -3.93 2.61 -20.51
C TYR A 204 -5.06 3.35 -19.80
N LYS A 205 -4.85 4.64 -19.49
CA LYS A 205 -5.88 5.55 -18.95
C LYS A 205 -7.11 5.60 -19.85
N ARG A 206 -6.93 5.84 -21.16
CA ARG A 206 -8.05 5.84 -22.12
C ARG A 206 -8.81 4.52 -22.12
N LYS A 207 -8.09 3.39 -22.18
CA LYS A 207 -8.70 2.04 -22.14
C LYS A 207 -9.45 1.79 -20.82
N TRP A 208 -8.93 2.27 -19.69
CA TRP A 208 -9.60 2.16 -18.40
C TRP A 208 -10.91 2.94 -18.37
N TYR A 209 -10.89 4.23 -18.71
CA TYR A 209 -12.10 5.06 -18.67
C TYR A 209 -13.17 4.60 -19.65
N HIS A 210 -12.81 4.09 -20.84
CA HIS A 210 -13.79 3.47 -21.73
C HIS A 210 -14.49 2.25 -21.10
N ARG A 211 -13.78 1.44 -20.31
CA ARG A 211 -14.39 0.30 -19.59
C ARG A 211 -15.31 0.77 -18.48
N VAL A 212 -14.87 1.74 -17.68
CA VAL A 212 -15.68 2.30 -16.58
C VAL A 212 -16.94 2.95 -17.13
N GLU A 213 -16.82 3.77 -18.17
CA GLU A 213 -17.98 4.39 -18.83
C GLU A 213 -18.96 3.35 -19.37
N ARG A 214 -18.48 2.30 -20.02
CA ARG A 214 -19.34 1.22 -20.51
C ARG A 214 -20.07 0.50 -19.38
N ALA A 215 -19.39 0.24 -18.26
CA ALA A 215 -20.00 -0.38 -17.09
C ALA A 215 -21.02 0.56 -16.41
N ALA A 216 -20.69 1.85 -16.31
CA ALA A 216 -21.52 2.85 -15.65
C ALA A 216 -22.85 3.06 -16.40
N LYS A 217 -22.81 3.17 -17.73
CA LYS A 217 -24.01 3.30 -18.58
C LYS A 217 -24.98 2.12 -18.47
N GLN A 218 -24.51 0.95 -18.02
CA GLN A 218 -25.36 -0.24 -17.85
C GLN A 218 -26.02 -0.31 -16.47
N ARG A 219 -25.53 0.44 -15.48
CA ARG A 219 -25.88 0.23 -14.06
C ARG A 219 -26.35 1.48 -13.32
N HIS A 220 -26.07 2.68 -13.84
CA HIS A 220 -26.29 3.92 -13.10
C HIS A 220 -27.00 4.98 -13.94
N THR A 221 -27.63 5.93 -13.24
CA THR A 221 -28.32 7.07 -13.83
C THR A 221 -27.32 8.08 -14.41
N LYS A 222 -27.82 8.93 -15.32
CA LYS A 222 -27.03 10.02 -15.93
C LYS A 222 -26.41 10.96 -14.87
N ARG A 223 -27.15 11.24 -13.78
CA ARG A 223 -26.71 12.15 -12.70
C ARG A 223 -25.56 11.59 -11.88
N GLU A 224 -25.61 10.31 -11.52
CA GLU A 224 -24.55 9.63 -10.78
C GLU A 224 -23.25 9.59 -11.59
N TYR A 225 -23.39 9.33 -12.90
CA TYR A 225 -22.26 9.37 -13.83
C TYR A 225 -21.65 10.78 -13.97
N GLU A 226 -22.46 11.84 -14.05
CA GLU A 226 -21.97 13.22 -14.10
C GLU A 226 -21.22 13.64 -12.83
N ASN A 227 -21.71 13.23 -11.66
CA ASN A 227 -21.02 13.46 -10.38
C ASN A 227 -19.66 12.74 -10.34
N TYR A 228 -19.61 11.47 -10.76
CA TYR A 228 -18.37 10.72 -10.90
C TYR A 228 -17.39 11.41 -11.87
N LEU A 229 -17.85 11.89 -13.02
CA LEU A 229 -17.01 12.62 -13.98
C LEU A 229 -16.42 13.91 -13.40
N LYS A 230 -17.17 14.62 -12.55
CA LYS A 230 -16.67 15.82 -11.84
C LYS A 230 -15.59 15.47 -10.81
N LEU A 231 -15.74 14.35 -10.10
CA LEU A 231 -14.72 13.84 -9.19
C LEU A 231 -13.45 13.41 -9.94
N VAL A 232 -13.61 12.66 -11.04
CA VAL A 232 -12.51 12.27 -11.94
C VAL A 232 -11.75 13.47 -12.47
N SER A 233 -12.44 14.50 -12.98
CA SER A 233 -11.78 15.66 -13.57
C SER A 233 -10.97 16.46 -12.55
N THR A 234 -11.49 16.58 -11.32
CA THR A 234 -10.79 17.26 -10.21
C THR A 234 -9.55 16.49 -9.78
N THR A 235 -9.67 15.17 -9.57
CA THR A 235 -8.57 14.31 -9.14
C THR A 235 -7.47 14.15 -10.20
N ALA A 236 -7.84 14.00 -11.47
CA ALA A 236 -6.89 13.85 -12.58
C ALA A 236 -5.97 15.08 -12.78
N GLN A 237 -6.43 16.29 -12.42
CA GLN A 237 -5.59 17.49 -12.45
C GLN A 237 -4.56 17.52 -11.31
N LEU A 238 -4.83 16.85 -10.20
CA LEU A 238 -3.98 16.84 -9.02
C LEU A 238 -2.86 15.81 -9.10
N LEU A 239 -3.02 14.76 -9.92
CA LEU A 239 -2.11 13.62 -10.01
C LEU A 239 -1.70 13.33 -11.46
N PRO A 240 -0.76 14.11 -12.04
CA PRO A 240 -0.22 13.76 -13.34
C PRO A 240 0.59 12.45 -13.20
N PRO A 241 0.32 11.42 -14.02
CA PRO A 241 0.94 10.10 -13.87
C PRO A 241 2.48 10.08 -13.93
N PHE A 242 3.10 11.09 -14.54
CA PHE A 242 4.56 11.19 -14.72
C PHE A 242 5.29 11.91 -13.59
N SER A 243 4.56 12.21 -12.52
CA SER A 243 5.11 12.95 -11.37
C SER A 243 5.87 12.03 -10.39
N LEU A 244 5.73 10.71 -10.52
CA LEU A 244 6.25 9.72 -9.57
C LEU A 244 7.66 9.24 -9.96
N LYS A 245 8.62 10.18 -10.01
CA LYS A 245 9.99 9.91 -10.49
C LYS A 245 10.72 8.88 -9.63
N LYS A 246 10.62 8.96 -8.30
CA LYS A 246 11.30 7.99 -7.41
C LYS A 246 10.71 6.59 -7.55
N THR A 247 9.40 6.51 -7.77
CA THR A 247 8.69 5.25 -7.98
C THR A 247 9.14 4.61 -9.28
N ILE A 248 9.17 5.38 -10.37
CA ILE A 248 9.66 4.91 -11.67
C ILE A 248 11.10 4.42 -11.54
N GLN A 249 12.00 5.23 -10.98
CA GLN A 249 13.39 4.81 -10.77
C GLN A 249 13.49 3.51 -9.96
N ALA A 250 12.76 3.40 -8.85
CA ALA A 250 12.76 2.20 -8.03
C ALA A 250 12.28 0.96 -8.80
N ILE A 251 11.34 1.12 -9.74
CA ILE A 251 10.85 0.02 -10.59
C ILE A 251 11.95 -0.46 -11.54
N TYR A 252 12.71 0.44 -12.18
CA TYR A 252 13.78 0.06 -13.13
C TYR A 252 15.07 -0.39 -12.44
N ASP A 253 15.37 0.13 -11.25
CA ASP A 253 16.50 -0.35 -10.43
C ASP A 253 16.27 -1.77 -9.89
N SER A 254 15.02 -2.22 -9.93
CA SER A 254 14.63 -3.44 -9.28
C SER A 254 14.95 -4.70 -10.09
N PRO A 255 15.45 -5.78 -9.46
CA PRO A 255 15.72 -7.05 -10.13
C PRO A 255 14.47 -7.89 -10.42
N GLN A 256 13.27 -7.55 -9.91
CA GLN A 256 12.06 -8.36 -10.14
C GLN A 256 11.12 -7.72 -11.18
N ASP A 257 10.65 -8.54 -12.12
CA ASP A 257 9.80 -8.11 -13.24
C ASP A 257 8.42 -7.60 -12.86
N LYS A 258 7.83 -8.19 -11.81
CA LYS A 258 6.47 -7.90 -11.35
C LYS A 258 6.54 -7.40 -9.92
N LYS A 259 5.80 -6.31 -9.63
CA LYS A 259 5.71 -5.72 -8.29
C LYS A 259 4.39 -5.95 -7.59
N VAL A 260 3.49 -6.72 -8.18
CA VAL A 260 2.21 -7.09 -7.58
C VAL A 260 1.95 -8.54 -7.91
N GLU A 261 1.86 -9.39 -6.89
CA GLU A 261 1.73 -10.84 -7.07
C GLU A 261 0.29 -11.34 -6.90
N TYR A 262 -0.56 -10.58 -6.22
CA TYR A 262 -1.99 -10.84 -6.11
C TYR A 262 -2.78 -9.53 -5.97
N LEU A 263 -4.07 -9.56 -6.28
CA LEU A 263 -4.95 -8.40 -6.12
C LEU A 263 -5.56 -8.40 -4.71
N ALA A 264 -5.33 -7.34 -3.96
CA ALA A 264 -6.06 -7.01 -2.74
C ALA A 264 -6.79 -5.69 -2.99
N MET A 265 -8.11 -5.69 -2.85
CA MET A 265 -8.94 -4.54 -3.15
C MET A 265 -10.20 -4.56 -2.30
N ASP A 266 -10.47 -3.45 -1.64
CA ASP A 266 -11.78 -3.18 -1.06
C ASP A 266 -12.64 -2.55 -2.15
N ILE A 267 -13.68 -3.28 -2.54
CA ILE A 267 -14.62 -2.84 -3.56
C ILE A 267 -15.66 -1.98 -2.87
N TYR A 268 -15.53 -0.67 -3.07
CA TYR A 268 -16.60 0.27 -2.83
C TYR A 268 -17.08 0.72 -4.19
N ASP A 269 -18.35 0.45 -4.48
CA ASP A 269 -18.93 0.94 -5.73
C ASP A 269 -19.06 2.47 -5.60
N PRO A 270 -18.30 3.28 -6.36
CA PRO A 270 -18.37 4.73 -6.24
C PRO A 270 -19.76 5.28 -6.56
N PHE A 271 -20.58 4.50 -7.26
CA PHE A 271 -21.97 4.81 -7.54
C PHE A 271 -22.92 4.44 -6.38
N THR A 272 -22.58 3.47 -5.51
CA THR A 272 -23.39 3.13 -4.31
C THR A 272 -23.35 4.18 -3.20
N SER A 273 -22.32 5.03 -3.17
CA SER A 273 -22.23 6.13 -2.18
C SER A 273 -23.34 7.18 -2.31
N ILE A 274 -24.07 7.20 -3.44
CA ILE A 274 -25.18 8.12 -3.70
C ILE A 274 -26.50 7.59 -3.09
N GLU A 275 -26.63 6.27 -2.90
CA GLU A 275 -27.77 5.64 -2.22
C GLU A 275 -27.75 5.84 -0.69
N ALA A 276 -26.61 6.25 -0.13
CA ALA A 276 -26.44 6.57 1.29
C ALA A 276 -26.77 8.05 1.64
N SER A 277 -27.52 8.75 0.77
CA SER A 277 -28.16 10.00 1.16
C SER A 277 -29.36 9.65 2.06
N PRO A 278 -29.47 10.16 3.30
CA PRO A 278 -30.68 9.96 4.07
C PRO A 278 -31.88 10.54 3.28
N PRO A 279 -33.06 9.92 3.37
CA PRO A 279 -34.25 10.36 2.66
C PRO A 279 -34.62 11.82 2.98
#